data_AF-A0A485MCD9-F1
#
_entry.id   AF-A0A485MCD9-F1
#
_cell.length_a   1.000
_cell.length_b   1.000
_cell.length_c   1.000
_cell.angle_alpha   90.00
_cell.angle_beta   90.00
_cell.angle_gamma   90.00
#
_symmetry.space_group_name_H-M   'P 1'
#
loop_
_entity.id
_entity.type
_entity.pdbx_description
1 polymer ?
#
loop_
_entity_poly.entity_id
_entity_poly.type
_entity_poly.pdbx_seq_one_letter_code
_entity_poly.pdbx_strand_id
1 'polypeptide(L)'
;MPQLTLQGSYDLQDLLAQARLPTLLGAEANLGKISDDQLRVGKVLNSVLFELKADEGEQPTESAQQPDGPEALEVTLNSPFLFAIYEQDSTALHFLGRVANPLSAA
;
A
#
# COMPACT_ATOMS: atom_id res chain seq x y z
N MET A 1 2.27 6.97 -16.29
CA MET A 1 2.50 6.23 -15.02
C MET A 1 3.54 5.13 -15.24
N PRO A 2 4.42 4.82 -14.27
CA PRO A 2 5.31 3.67 -14.37
C PRO A 2 4.52 2.36 -14.19
N GLN A 3 5.02 1.27 -14.77
CA GLN A 3 4.59 -0.07 -14.39
C GLN A 3 5.41 -0.53 -13.19
N LEU A 4 4.77 -1.12 -12.18
CA LEU A 4 5.40 -1.41 -10.90
C LEU A 4 4.98 -2.77 -10.38
N THR A 5 5.93 -3.47 -9.76
CA THR A 5 5.68 -4.62 -8.89
C THR A 5 6.39 -4.35 -7.56
N LEU A 6 5.61 -4.20 -6.50
CA LEU A 6 6.12 -4.00 -5.14
C LEU A 6 5.72 -5.20 -4.29
N GLN A 7 6.70 -5.84 -3.67
CA GLN A 7 6.47 -6.95 -2.75
C GLN A 7 7.18 -6.65 -1.43
N GLY A 8 6.49 -6.91 -0.32
CA GLY A 8 7.04 -6.75 1.01
C GLY A 8 6.45 -7.75 1.98
N SER A 9 7.25 -8.17 2.96
CA SER A 9 6.77 -8.93 4.11
C SER A 9 7.31 -8.27 5.37
N TYR A 10 6.41 -7.96 6.30
CA TYR A 10 6.70 -7.18 7.50
C TYR A 10 6.35 -8.01 8.73
N ASP A 11 7.28 -8.11 9.66
CA ASP A 11 6.97 -8.59 11.01
C ASP A 11 6.35 -7.44 11.81
N LEU A 12 5.05 -7.52 12.05
CA LEU A 12 4.32 -6.47 12.76
C LEU A 12 4.71 -6.40 14.23
N GLN A 13 5.25 -7.47 14.82
CA GLN A 13 5.65 -7.44 16.23
C GLN A 13 6.81 -6.46 16.45
N ASP A 14 7.81 -6.48 15.56
CA ASP A 14 8.95 -5.55 15.62
C ASP A 14 8.50 -4.10 15.41
N LEU A 15 7.56 -3.87 14.49
CA LEU A 15 7.02 -2.55 14.20
C LEU A 15 6.20 -2.01 15.38
N LEU A 16 5.36 -2.83 15.99
CA LEU A 16 4.57 -2.46 17.15
C LEU A 16 5.44 -2.19 18.38
N ALA A 17 6.51 -2.96 18.57
CA ALA A 17 7.48 -2.70 19.63
C ALA A 17 8.13 -1.31 19.46
N GLN A 18 8.58 -0.97 18.24
CA GLN A 18 9.13 0.36 17.92
C GLN A 18 8.09 1.48 18.11
N ALA A 19 6.82 1.20 17.82
CA ALA A 19 5.70 2.12 18.03
C ALA A 19 5.23 2.21 19.50
N ARG A 20 5.88 1.49 20.44
CA ARG A 20 5.51 1.41 21.86
C ARG A 20 4.11 0.83 22.10
N LEU A 21 3.72 -0.12 21.26
CA LEU A 21 2.46 -0.88 21.35
C LEU A 21 2.69 -2.41 21.45
N PRO A 22 3.64 -2.90 22.29
CA PRO A 22 3.98 -4.32 22.34
C PRO A 22 2.84 -5.20 22.88
N THR A 23 1.84 -4.61 23.54
CA THR A 23 0.70 -5.31 24.16
C THR A 23 -0.42 -5.67 23.18
N LEU A 24 -0.39 -5.18 21.93
CA LEU A 24 -1.46 -5.48 20.96
C LEU A 24 -1.30 -6.88 20.38
N LEU A 25 -0.14 -7.15 19.80
CA LEU A 25 0.16 -8.39 19.08
C LEU A 25 1.59 -8.90 19.34
N GLY A 26 2.29 -8.33 20.33
CA GLY A 26 3.66 -8.71 20.67
C GLY A 26 3.73 -9.63 21.89
N ALA A 27 4.93 -9.75 22.47
CA ALA A 27 5.21 -10.66 23.59
C ALA A 27 4.40 -10.36 24.87
N GLU A 28 3.86 -9.15 24.99
CA GLU A 28 3.07 -8.67 26.13
C GLU A 28 1.55 -8.71 25.86
N ALA A 29 1.12 -9.32 24.75
CA ALA A 29 -0.29 -9.38 24.40
C ALA A 29 -1.10 -10.22 25.41
N ASN A 30 -2.25 -9.69 25.82
CA ASN A 30 -3.18 -10.41 26.69
C ASN A 30 -4.12 -11.28 25.85
N LEU A 31 -3.85 -12.59 25.83
CA LEU A 31 -4.62 -13.58 25.07
C LEU A 31 -5.57 -14.42 25.94
N GLY A 32 -5.83 -13.99 27.18
CA GLY A 32 -6.67 -14.75 28.13
C GLY A 32 -8.13 -14.94 27.70
N LYS A 33 -8.60 -14.20 26.68
CA LYS A 33 -9.92 -14.41 26.06
C LYS A 33 -9.92 -15.47 24.94
N ILE A 34 -8.74 -15.95 24.53
CA ILE A 34 -8.58 -17.00 23.52
C ILE A 34 -8.35 -18.36 24.19
N SER A 35 -7.54 -18.39 25.25
CA SER A 35 -7.28 -19.59 26.06
C SER A 35 -6.93 -19.21 27.49
N ASP A 36 -7.18 -20.12 28.43
CA ASP A 36 -6.75 -20.02 29.84
C ASP A 36 -5.24 -20.30 30.01
N ASP A 37 -4.58 -20.84 28.98
CA ASP A 37 -3.13 -21.07 28.96
C ASP A 37 -2.34 -19.77 28.78
N GLN A 38 -1.06 -19.78 29.21
CA GLN A 38 -0.12 -18.68 28.97
C GLN A 38 0.36 -18.65 27.51
N LEU A 39 -0.53 -18.26 26.60
CA LEU A 39 -0.23 -18.14 25.18
C LEU A 39 0.63 -16.92 24.86
N ARG A 40 1.43 -17.04 23.80
CA ARG A 40 2.15 -15.93 23.16
C ARG A 40 1.97 -16.01 21.66
N VAL A 41 1.95 -14.85 21.01
CA VAL A 41 2.00 -14.78 19.55
C VAL A 41 3.42 -15.11 19.10
N GLY A 42 3.56 -16.11 18.22
CA GLY A 42 4.88 -16.49 17.69
C GLY A 42 5.39 -15.51 16.64
N LYS A 43 4.54 -15.19 15.64
CA LYS A 43 4.86 -14.26 14.56
C LYS A 43 3.62 -13.60 13.99
N VAL A 44 3.73 -12.34 13.58
CA VAL A 44 2.67 -11.63 12.86
C VAL A 44 3.25 -11.10 11.55
N LEU A 45 3.00 -11.83 10.46
CA LEU A 45 3.49 -11.45 9.14
C LEU A 45 2.39 -10.75 8.35
N ASN A 46 2.70 -9.54 7.91
CA ASN A 46 1.93 -8.84 6.88
C ASN A 46 2.71 -8.92 5.57
N SER A 47 2.22 -9.75 4.64
CA SER A 47 2.82 -9.92 3.32
C SER A 47 1.93 -9.27 2.26
N VAL A 48 2.54 -8.46 1.41
CA VAL A 48 1.84 -7.58 0.48
C VAL A 48 2.46 -7.72 -0.91
N LEU A 49 1.59 -7.78 -1.92
CA LEU A 49 1.94 -7.61 -3.33
C LEU A 49 1.09 -6.47 -3.88
N PHE A 50 1.73 -5.53 -4.55
CA PHE A 50 1.08 -4.46 -5.28
C PHE A 50 1.64 -4.44 -6.70
N GLU A 51 0.75 -4.51 -7.68
CA GLU A 51 1.08 -4.41 -9.10
C GLU A 51 0.33 -3.25 -9.73
N LEU A 52 1.06 -2.39 -10.45
CA LEU A 52 0.49 -1.36 -11.31
C LEU A 52 0.90 -1.70 -12.74
N LYS A 53 -0.05 -2.16 -13.54
CA LYS A 53 0.16 -2.55 -14.95
C LYS A 53 -0.69 -1.65 -15.84
N ALA A 54 -0.28 -1.51 -17.09
CA ALA A 54 -1.15 -0.94 -18.10
C ALA A 54 -2.35 -1.89 -18.30
N ASP A 55 -3.54 -1.33 -18.42
CA ASP A 55 -4.70 -2.12 -18.80
C ASP A 55 -4.53 -2.62 -20.24
N GLU A 56 -4.96 -3.85 -20.51
CA GLU A 56 -4.96 -4.46 -21.85
C GLU A 56 -6.29 -4.20 -22.60
N GLY A 57 -7.26 -3.54 -21.94
CA GLY A 57 -8.53 -3.14 -22.51
C GLY A 57 -8.45 -2.04 -23.58
N GLU A 58 -9.61 -1.69 -24.17
CA GLU A 58 -9.72 -0.60 -25.15
C GLU A 58 -9.22 0.71 -24.54
N GLN A 59 -8.28 1.36 -25.22
CA GLN A 59 -7.84 2.69 -24.83
C GLN A 59 -9.05 3.63 -24.76
N PRO A 60 -9.16 4.46 -23.71
CA PRO A 60 -10.18 5.50 -23.66
C PRO A 60 -10.13 6.29 -24.97
N THR A 61 -11.29 6.51 -25.59
CA THR A 61 -11.37 7.33 -26.79
C THR A 61 -10.77 8.69 -26.47
N GLU A 62 -9.69 9.07 -27.17
CA GLU A 62 -9.06 10.38 -26.98
C GLU A 62 -10.14 11.45 -27.14
N SER A 63 -10.44 12.14 -26.05
CA SER A 63 -11.37 13.27 -26.09
C SER A 63 -10.71 14.35 -26.94
N ALA A 64 -11.35 14.72 -28.05
CA ALA A 64 -10.86 15.80 -28.91
C ALA A 64 -10.60 17.04 -28.04
N GLN A 65 -9.37 17.57 -28.10
CA GLN A 65 -8.99 18.77 -27.37
C GLN A 65 -9.97 19.90 -27.72
N GLN A 66 -10.69 20.40 -26.72
CA GLN A 66 -11.57 21.55 -26.93
C GLN A 66 -10.70 22.78 -27.24
N PRO A 67 -10.96 23.52 -28.33
CA PRO A 67 -10.09 24.62 -28.77
C PRO A 67 -9.87 25.75 -27.74
N ASP A 68 -10.84 25.94 -26.84
CA ASP A 68 -10.82 26.96 -25.77
C ASP A 68 -10.69 26.35 -24.36
N GLY A 69 -10.34 25.06 -24.26
CA GLY A 69 -10.14 24.38 -22.98
C GLY A 69 -8.79 24.72 -22.34
N PRO A 70 -8.66 24.59 -21.01
CA PRO A 70 -7.35 24.68 -20.37
C PRO A 70 -6.42 23.58 -20.91
N GLU A 71 -5.15 23.92 -21.09
CA GLU A 71 -4.12 22.96 -21.51
C GLU A 71 -4.04 21.80 -20.51
N ALA A 72 -3.90 20.57 -21.02
CA ALA A 72 -3.79 19.39 -20.19
C ALA A 72 -2.47 19.43 -19.40
N LEU A 73 -2.55 19.26 -18.08
CA LEU A 73 -1.36 19.14 -17.26
C LEU A 73 -0.70 17.78 -17.47
N GLU A 74 0.52 17.78 -18.01
CA GLU A 74 1.33 16.57 -18.10
C GLU A 74 1.96 16.25 -16.74
N VAL A 75 1.74 15.03 -16.24
CA VAL A 75 2.31 14.55 -14.97
C VAL A 75 3.18 13.33 -15.23
N THR A 76 4.48 13.47 -14.98
CA THR A 76 5.46 12.37 -15.10
C THR A 76 5.89 11.88 -13.71
N LEU A 77 5.57 10.62 -13.37
CA LEU A 77 6.01 9.98 -12.12
C LEU A 77 7.33 9.20 -12.33
N ASN A 78 8.44 9.92 -12.49
CA ASN A 78 9.79 9.36 -12.72
C ASN A 78 10.77 9.56 -11.54
N SER A 79 10.28 10.03 -10.38
CA SER A 79 11.04 10.21 -9.14
C SER A 79 10.27 9.62 -7.94
N PRO A 80 10.90 9.42 -6.76
CA PRO A 80 10.24 8.76 -5.63
C PRO A 80 8.91 9.42 -5.25
N PHE A 81 7.88 8.61 -5.02
CA PHE A 81 6.53 9.10 -4.70
C PHE A 81 5.80 8.23 -3.67
N LEU A 82 4.77 8.81 -3.07
CA LEU A 82 3.83 8.11 -2.18
C LEU A 82 2.54 7.83 -2.93
N PHE A 83 1.86 6.74 -2.58
CA PHE A 83 0.55 6.41 -3.10
C PHE A 83 -0.37 5.89 -2.00
N ALA A 84 -1.66 6.12 -2.18
CA ALA A 84 -2.70 5.61 -1.32
C ALA A 84 -3.85 5.06 -2.19
N ILE A 85 -4.39 3.90 -1.81
CA ILE A 85 -5.61 3.34 -2.40
C ILE A 85 -6.68 3.46 -1.33
N TYR A 86 -7.71 4.26 -1.60
CA TYR A 86 -8.82 4.46 -0.69
C TYR A 86 -10.15 4.20 -1.39
N GLU A 87 -11.11 3.67 -0.64
CA GLU A 87 -12.50 3.54 -1.08
C GLU A 87 -13.22 4.88 -0.88
N GLN A 88 -13.86 5.39 -1.93
CA GLN A 88 -14.44 6.73 -1.91
C GLN A 88 -15.62 6.86 -0.94
N ASP A 89 -16.48 5.84 -0.85
CA ASP A 89 -17.71 5.91 -0.06
C ASP A 89 -17.45 5.79 1.44
N SER A 90 -16.57 4.88 1.83
CA SER A 90 -16.27 4.61 3.25
C SER A 90 -15.09 5.44 3.78
N THR A 91 -14.32 6.07 2.89
CA THR A 91 -13.00 6.67 3.17
C THR A 91 -11.96 5.68 3.72
N ALA A 92 -12.20 4.38 3.59
CA ALA A 92 -11.28 3.36 4.07
C ALA A 92 -9.98 3.38 3.26
N LEU A 93 -8.84 3.37 3.96
CA LEU A 93 -7.51 3.26 3.36
C LEU A 93 -7.13 1.78 3.22
N HIS A 94 -7.11 1.28 1.99
CA HIS A 94 -6.73 -0.11 1.72
C HIS A 94 -5.22 -0.29 1.64
N PHE A 95 -4.52 0.63 0.97
CA PHE A 95 -3.07 0.59 0.82
C PHE A 95 -2.48 1.97 1.02
N LEU A 96 -1.31 1.99 1.67
CA LEU A 96 -0.43 3.15 1.74
C LEU A 96 0.98 2.65 1.44
N GLY A 97 1.64 3.26 0.47
CA GLY A 97 2.93 2.80 0.02
C GLY A 97 3.83 3.91 -0.49
N ARG A 98 5.10 3.55 -0.65
CA ARG A 98 6.15 4.40 -1.20
C ARG A 98 6.84 3.67 -2.34
N VAL A 99 6.96 4.34 -3.47
CA VAL A 99 7.82 3.92 -4.58
C VAL A 99 9.15 4.67 -4.43
N ALA A 100 10.20 3.95 -4.05
CA ALA A 100 11.53 4.55 -3.83
C ALA A 100 12.33 4.69 -5.14
N ASN A 101 12.06 3.84 -6.13
CA ASN A 101 12.68 3.92 -7.45
C ASN A 101 11.65 3.51 -8.51
N PRO A 102 10.99 4.47 -9.20
CA PRO A 102 9.97 4.16 -10.20
C PRO A 102 10.55 3.73 -11.56
N LEU A 103 11.86 3.82 -11.73
CA LEU A 103 12.55 3.49 -12.98
C LEU A 103 13.34 2.17 -12.91
N SER A 104 13.39 1.51 -11.74
CA SER A 104 13.94 0.16 -11.67
C SER A 104 13.03 -0.77 -12.45
N ALA A 105 13.60 -1.54 -13.38
CA ALA A 105 12.89 -2.61 -14.07
C ALA A 105 12.24 -3.54 -13.04
N ALA A 106 10.97 -3.89 -13.28
CA ALA A 106 10.24 -4.89 -12.50
C ALA A 106 10.86 -6.29 -12.69
#